data_AF-A0A916SLX3-F1
#
_entry.id   AF-A0A916SLX3-F1
#
_cell.length_a   1.000
_cell.length_b   1.000
_cell.length_c   1.000
_cell.angle_alpha   90.00
_cell.angle_beta   90.00
_cell.angle_gamma   90.00
#
_symmetry.space_group_name_H-M   'P 1'
#
loop_
_entity.id
_entity.type
_entity.pdbx_description
1 polymer ?
#
loop_
_entity_poly.entity_id
_entity_poly.type
_entity_poly.pdbx_seq_one_letter_code
_entity_poly.pdbx_strand_id
1 'polypeptide(L)'
;MRILSNRRVAMLIATTGLVFGAQLLYLGTAADLFLDAYGIAETFPLYFAALAAGIGLASFLNAKLVQRFGMDAMARVAFLGLTVAGLLILLAATLWGGRPPLPVLMLLGFAAFFAIGILFAI
;
A
#
# COMPACT_ATOMS: atom_id res chain seq x y z
N MET A 1 -5.82 -27.54 -15.88
CA MET A 1 -5.38 -26.32 -15.15
C MET A 1 -3.91 -25.98 -15.45
N ARG A 2 -3.59 -25.44 -16.65
CA ARG A 2 -2.20 -25.06 -17.03
C ARG A 2 -1.70 -23.76 -16.39
N ILE A 3 -2.58 -23.03 -15.70
CA ILE A 3 -2.31 -21.72 -15.09
C ILE A 3 -1.58 -21.87 -13.74
N LEU A 4 -1.88 -22.93 -12.96
CA LEU A 4 -1.22 -23.25 -11.68
C LEU A 4 0.18 -23.89 -11.86
N SER A 5 0.50 -24.40 -13.05
CA SER A 5 1.78 -25.06 -13.33
C SER A 5 2.94 -24.08 -13.48
N ASN A 6 2.66 -22.78 -13.53
CA ASN A 6 3.64 -21.74 -13.74
C ASN A 6 4.01 -21.10 -12.41
N ARG A 7 5.18 -21.45 -11.87
CA ARG A 7 5.67 -21.03 -10.55
C ARG A 7 5.59 -19.50 -10.34
N ARG A 8 5.73 -18.74 -11.43
CA ARG A 8 5.63 -17.28 -11.47
C ARG A 8 4.21 -16.77 -11.16
N VAL A 9 3.17 -17.41 -11.70
CA VAL A 9 1.77 -17.03 -11.47
C VAL A 9 1.34 -17.41 -10.06
N ALA A 10 1.74 -18.59 -9.58
CA ALA A 10 1.49 -19.00 -8.20
C ALA A 10 2.12 -18.04 -7.17
N MET A 11 3.37 -17.60 -7.41
CA MET A 11 4.03 -16.59 -6.57
C MET A 11 3.33 -15.24 -6.62
N LEU A 12 2.88 -14.80 -7.79
CA LEU A 12 2.15 -13.55 -7.94
C LEU A 12 0.84 -13.59 -7.13
N ILE A 13 0.03 -14.63 -7.31
CA ILE A 13 -1.23 -14.82 -6.58
C ILE A 13 -0.99 -14.85 -5.07
N ALA A 14 0.01 -15.59 -4.61
CA ALA A 14 0.35 -15.66 -3.19
C ALA A 14 0.74 -14.28 -2.64
N THR A 15 1.54 -13.52 -3.39
CA THR A 15 2.01 -12.20 -2.95
C THR A 15 0.88 -11.18 -2.96
N THR A 16 0.07 -11.13 -4.00
CA THR A 16 -1.11 -10.25 -4.08
C THR A 16 -2.13 -10.60 -2.99
N GLY A 17 -2.33 -11.89 -2.70
CA GLY A 17 -3.17 -12.34 -1.59
C GLY A 17 -2.64 -11.87 -0.22
N LEU A 18 -1.33 -11.92 -0.01
CA LEU A 18 -0.71 -11.46 1.22
C LEU A 18 -0.81 -9.93 1.39
N VAL A 19 -0.57 -9.18 0.31
CA VAL A 19 -0.76 -7.72 0.29
C VAL A 19 -2.22 -7.35 0.56
N PHE A 20 -3.17 -8.04 -0.06
CA PHE A 20 -4.59 -7.83 0.19
C PHE A 20 -4.98 -8.15 1.63
N GLY A 21 -4.47 -9.25 2.20
CA GLY A 21 -4.67 -9.59 3.60
C GLY A 21 -4.11 -8.52 4.55
N ALA A 22 -2.91 -8.01 4.28
CA ALA A 22 -2.32 -6.91 5.05
C ALA A 22 -3.16 -5.62 4.92
N GLN A 23 -3.72 -5.34 3.75
CA GLN A 23 -4.58 -4.19 3.53
C GLN A 23 -5.92 -4.31 4.27
N LEU A 24 -6.53 -5.50 4.32
CA LEU A 24 -7.73 -5.75 5.12
C LEU A 24 -7.45 -5.62 6.62
N LEU A 25 -6.32 -6.14 7.09
CA LEU A 25 -5.87 -5.94 8.47
C LEU A 25 -5.68 -4.46 8.79
N TYR A 26 -5.05 -3.70 7.87
CA TYR A 26 -4.95 -2.25 8.01
C TYR A 26 -6.32 -1.58 8.05
N LEU A 27 -7.26 -1.95 7.18
CA LEU A 27 -8.60 -1.35 7.19
C LEU A 27 -9.32 -1.57 8.53
N GLY A 28 -9.18 -2.76 9.12
CA GLY A 28 -9.76 -3.08 10.41
C GLY A 28 -9.07 -2.40 11.59
N THR A 29 -7.75 -2.21 11.53
CA THR A 29 -6.95 -1.65 12.65
C THR A 29 -6.68 -0.15 12.52
N ALA A 30 -6.84 0.45 11.34
CA ALA A 30 -6.50 1.85 11.11
C ALA A 30 -7.42 2.80 11.89
N ALA A 31 -8.71 2.49 12.01
CA ALA A 31 -9.62 3.33 12.80
C ALA A 31 -9.18 3.40 14.28
N ASP A 32 -8.91 2.25 14.89
CA ASP A 32 -8.42 2.16 16.26
C ASP A 32 -7.01 2.78 16.40
N LEU A 33 -6.12 2.55 15.43
CA LEU A 33 -4.76 3.06 15.46
C LEU A 33 -4.72 4.59 15.38
N PHE A 34 -5.55 5.22 14.55
CA PHE A 34 -5.65 6.68 14.47
C PHE A 34 -6.35 7.29 15.70
N LEU A 35 -7.33 6.59 16.27
CA LEU A 35 -7.97 6.98 17.52
C LEU A 35 -6.99 6.91 18.71
N ASP A 36 -6.23 5.82 18.85
CA ASP A 36 -5.34 5.59 20.00
C ASP A 36 -3.99 6.33 19.87
N ALA A 37 -3.50 6.52 18.63
CA ALA A 37 -2.27 7.27 18.38
C ALA A 37 -2.47 8.79 18.39
N TYR A 38 -3.61 9.30 17.87
CA TYR A 38 -3.81 10.73 17.67
C TYR A 38 -5.11 11.30 18.26
N GLY A 39 -6.00 10.47 18.81
CA GLY A 39 -7.30 10.91 19.31
C GLY A 39 -8.29 11.27 18.20
N ILE A 40 -8.04 10.82 16.96
CA ILE A 40 -8.80 11.23 15.78
C ILE A 40 -9.69 10.09 15.29
N ALA A 41 -11.00 10.16 15.61
CA ALA A 41 -12.02 9.28 15.02
C ALA A 41 -12.82 9.95 13.90
N GLU A 42 -13.21 11.22 14.05
CA GLU A 42 -14.15 11.87 13.12
C GLU A 42 -13.52 12.28 11.78
N THR A 43 -12.25 12.70 11.78
CA THR A 43 -11.54 13.07 10.53
C THR A 43 -10.78 11.91 9.88
N PHE A 44 -10.81 10.71 10.48
CA PHE A 44 -10.24 9.49 9.88
C PHE A 44 -10.75 9.21 8.45
N PRO A 45 -12.07 9.28 8.16
CA PRO A 45 -12.58 9.07 6.81
C PRO A 45 -11.98 10.03 5.78
N LEU A 46 -11.68 11.29 6.18
CA LEU A 46 -11.06 12.28 5.30
C LEU A 46 -9.62 11.89 4.94
N TYR A 47 -8.85 11.43 5.93
CA TYR A 47 -7.49 10.95 5.72
C TYR A 47 -7.46 9.65 4.90
N PHE A 48 -8.38 8.72 5.18
CA PHE A 48 -8.53 7.51 4.40
C PHE A 48 -8.93 7.82 2.95
N ALA A 49 -9.82 8.79 2.73
CA ALA A 49 -10.18 9.24 1.38
C ALA A 49 -8.98 9.81 0.62
N ALA A 50 -8.10 10.57 1.29
CA ALA A 50 -6.86 11.05 0.68
C ALA A 50 -5.93 9.90 0.28
N LEU A 51 -5.79 8.86 1.13
CA LEU A 51 -5.03 7.64 0.80
C LEU A 51 -5.66 6.85 -0.36
N ALA A 52 -6.98 6.70 -0.35
CA ALA A 52 -7.74 6.00 -1.39
C ALA A 52 -7.67 6.73 -2.74
N ALA A 53 -7.64 8.06 -2.75
CA ALA A 53 -7.38 8.84 -3.96
C ALA A 53 -6.00 8.51 -4.57
N GLY A 54 -5.00 8.22 -3.73
CA GLY A 54 -3.69 7.73 -4.17
C GLY A 54 -3.76 6.40 -4.91
N ILE A 55 -4.55 5.44 -4.41
CA ILE A 55 -4.82 4.17 -5.12
C ILE A 55 -5.46 4.45 -6.48
N GLY A 56 -6.50 5.30 -6.53
CA GLY A 56 -7.20 5.61 -7.77
C GLY A 56 -6.30 6.25 -8.83
N LEU A 57 -5.47 7.22 -8.41
CA LEU A 57 -4.47 7.85 -9.27
C LEU A 57 -3.41 6.84 -9.73
N ALA A 58 -2.90 6.01 -8.83
CA ALA A 58 -1.95 4.96 -9.15
C ALA A 58 -2.48 4.01 -10.23
N SER A 59 -3.71 3.51 -10.07
CA SER A 59 -4.34 2.62 -11.04
C SER A 59 -4.50 3.27 -12.41
N PHE A 60 -4.88 4.56 -12.44
CA PHE A 60 -5.02 5.31 -13.69
C PHE A 60 -3.68 5.54 -14.39
N LEU A 61 -2.63 5.93 -13.65
CA LEU A 61 -1.27 6.06 -14.20
C LEU A 61 -0.72 4.71 -14.64
N ASN A 62 -0.96 3.64 -13.87
CA ASN A 62 -0.48 2.30 -14.19
C ASN A 62 -1.08 1.79 -15.50
N ALA A 63 -2.37 2.03 -15.77
CA ALA A 63 -3.00 1.67 -17.04
C ALA A 63 -2.28 2.25 -18.27
N LYS A 64 -1.68 3.44 -18.13
CA LYS A 64 -0.89 4.08 -19.19
C LYS A 64 0.59 3.66 -19.18
N LEU A 65 1.19 3.48 -18.01
CA LEU A 65 2.60 3.12 -17.86
C LEU A 65 2.86 1.63 -18.16
N VAL A 66 1.94 0.72 -17.86
CA VAL A 66 2.09 -0.72 -18.09
C VAL A 66 2.24 -1.03 -19.58
N GLN A 67 1.54 -0.28 -20.45
CA GLN A 67 1.67 -0.42 -21.90
C GLN A 67 3.06 0.01 -22.41
N ARG A 68 3.75 0.91 -21.69
CA ARG A 68 5.06 1.44 -22.08
C ARG A 68 6.24 0.68 -21.47
N PHE A 69 6.12 0.22 -20.22
CA PHE A 69 7.21 -0.39 -19.45
C PHE A 69 7.04 -1.90 -19.17
N GLY A 70 5.85 -2.44 -19.39
CA GLY A 70 5.52 -3.85 -19.14
C GLY A 70 5.22 -4.18 -17.67
N MET A 71 4.45 -5.24 -17.48
CA MET A 71 3.98 -5.74 -16.17
C MET A 71 5.12 -6.09 -15.19
N ASP A 72 6.21 -6.66 -15.67
CA ASP A 72 7.34 -7.11 -14.82
C ASP A 72 8.14 -5.95 -14.20
N ALA A 73 8.21 -4.78 -14.88
CA ALA A 73 8.90 -3.60 -14.36
C ALA A 73 8.02 -2.87 -13.34
N MET A 74 6.73 -2.71 -13.65
CA MET A 74 5.75 -2.07 -12.75
C MET A 74 5.58 -2.85 -11.45
N ALA A 75 5.46 -4.18 -11.52
CA ALA A 75 5.37 -5.01 -10.32
C ALA A 75 6.61 -4.88 -9.42
N ARG A 76 7.82 -4.86 -10.00
CA ARG A 76 9.06 -4.66 -9.25
C ARG A 76 9.13 -3.30 -8.56
N VAL A 77 8.77 -2.23 -9.28
CA VAL A 77 8.75 -0.87 -8.71
C VAL A 77 7.70 -0.76 -7.59
N ALA A 78 6.52 -1.34 -7.78
CA ALA A 78 5.46 -1.38 -6.77
C ALA A 78 5.91 -2.14 -5.50
N PHE A 79 6.49 -3.33 -5.64
CA PHE A 79 7.01 -4.08 -4.49
C PHE A 79 8.15 -3.36 -3.77
N LEU A 80 9.08 -2.76 -4.52
CA LEU A 80 10.17 -1.99 -3.93
C LEU A 80 9.63 -0.77 -3.19
N GLY A 81 8.68 -0.03 -3.78
CA GLY A 81 8.01 1.10 -3.17
C GLY A 81 7.25 0.72 -1.90
N LEU A 82 6.52 -0.40 -1.93
CA LEU A 82 5.80 -0.91 -0.76
C LEU A 82 6.76 -1.29 0.38
N THR A 83 7.88 -1.94 0.05
CA THR A 83 8.88 -2.37 1.03
C THR A 83 9.61 -1.17 1.63
N VAL A 84 9.99 -0.19 0.82
CA VAL A 84 10.61 1.05 1.28
C VAL A 84 9.65 1.87 2.14
N ALA A 85 8.39 2.02 1.71
CA ALA A 85 7.38 2.73 2.51
C ALA A 85 7.15 2.03 3.86
N GLY A 86 7.02 0.70 3.87
CA GLY A 86 6.89 -0.07 5.10
C GLY A 86 8.10 0.05 6.03
N LEU A 87 9.33 -0.02 5.49
CA LEU A 87 10.57 0.18 6.25
C LEU A 87 10.66 1.58 6.84
N LEU A 88 10.29 2.61 6.08
CA LEU A 88 10.28 3.99 6.56
C LEU A 88 9.21 4.22 7.63
N ILE A 89 8.04 3.59 7.54
CA ILE A 89 7.01 3.62 8.59
C ILE A 89 7.55 2.94 9.86
N LEU A 90 8.19 1.79 9.73
CA LEU A 90 8.83 1.09 10.86
C LEU A 90 9.92 1.95 11.49
N LEU A 91 10.80 2.55 10.69
CA LEU A 91 11.86 3.43 11.17
C LEU A 91 11.31 4.68 11.85
N ALA A 92 10.25 5.29 11.30
CA ALA A 92 9.58 6.41 11.93
C ALA A 92 8.90 5.98 13.24
N ALA A 93 8.34 4.78 13.31
CA ALA A 93 7.77 4.25 14.55
C ALA A 93 8.86 4.03 15.62
N THR A 94 10.04 3.54 15.27
CA THR A 94 11.13 3.32 16.24
C THR A 94 11.78 4.62 16.70
N LEU A 95 11.93 5.61 15.82
CA LEU A 95 12.54 6.91 16.15
C LEU A 95 11.64 7.78 17.05
N TRP A 96 10.32 7.69 16.91
CA TRP A 96 9.36 8.47 17.69
C TRP A 96 8.67 7.67 18.81
N GLY A 97 9.27 6.57 19.28
CA GLY A 97 8.79 5.83 20.45
C GLY A 97 7.39 5.22 20.27
N GLY A 98 7.05 4.78 19.06
CA GLY A 98 5.77 4.15 18.71
C GLY A 98 4.73 5.08 18.09
N ARG A 99 4.97 6.40 18.03
CA ARG A 99 4.03 7.39 17.50
C ARG A 99 4.72 8.31 16.48
N PRO A 100 4.85 7.90 15.21
CA PRO A 100 5.33 8.81 14.17
C PRO A 100 4.45 10.06 14.10
N PRO A 101 4.92 11.20 13.59
CA PRO A 101 4.06 12.36 13.37
C PRO A 101 3.08 12.10 12.21
N LEU A 102 1.82 12.54 12.39
CA LEU A 102 0.69 12.32 11.47
C LEU A 102 1.01 12.59 10.00
N PRO A 103 1.68 13.71 9.64
CA PRO A 103 2.02 14.00 8.25
C PRO A 103 2.98 12.98 7.63
N VAL A 104 3.92 12.44 8.42
CA VAL A 104 4.90 11.45 7.95
C VAL A 104 4.23 10.11 7.72
N LEU A 105 3.38 9.67 8.67
CA LEU A 105 2.55 8.48 8.51
C LEU A 105 1.66 8.59 7.26
N MET A 106 1.09 9.76 7.02
CA MET A 106 0.17 9.99 5.91
C MET A 106 0.88 10.05 4.56
N LEU A 107 2.05 10.69 4.48
CA LEU A 107 2.87 10.73 3.26
C LEU A 107 3.36 9.33 2.88
N LEU A 108 3.87 8.57 3.86
CA LEU A 108 4.35 7.21 3.67
C LEU A 108 3.20 6.24 3.38
N GLY A 109 2.09 6.38 4.09
CA GLY A 109 0.85 5.65 3.85
C GLY A 109 0.32 5.90 2.44
N PHE A 110 0.37 7.15 1.97
CA PHE A 110 -0.02 7.49 0.60
C PHE A 110 0.89 6.81 -0.41
N ALA A 111 2.21 6.81 -0.20
CA ALA A 111 3.15 6.09 -1.06
C ALA A 111 2.91 4.57 -1.06
N ALA A 112 2.61 3.98 0.10
CA ALA A 112 2.28 2.56 0.23
C ALA A 112 0.97 2.22 -0.50
N PHE A 113 -0.09 3.01 -0.28
CA PHE A 113 -1.38 2.87 -0.95
C PHE A 113 -1.24 3.07 -2.47
N PHE A 114 -0.44 4.03 -2.90
CA PHE A 114 -0.12 4.24 -4.31
C PHE A 114 0.58 3.00 -4.91
N ALA A 115 1.58 2.44 -4.23
CA ALA A 115 2.26 1.22 -4.68
C ALA A 115 1.30 0.01 -4.74
N ILE A 116 0.40 -0.11 -3.77
CA ILE A 116 -0.65 -1.14 -3.75
C ILE A 116 -1.62 -0.96 -4.93
N GLY A 117 -2.01 0.28 -5.24
CA GLY A 117 -2.86 0.59 -6.40
C GLY A 117 -2.21 0.22 -7.72
N ILE A 118 -0.90 0.44 -7.86
CA ILE A 118 -0.15 -0.09 -9.01
C ILE A 118 -0.25 -1.62 -9.03
N LEU A 119 -0.01 -2.30 -7.91
CA LEU A 119 0.02 -3.77 -7.86
C LEU A 119 -1.31 -4.42 -8.27
N PHE A 120 -2.45 -3.85 -7.85
CA PHE A 120 -3.78 -4.38 -8.20
C PHE A 120 -4.25 -4.04 -9.61
N ALA A 121 -3.62 -3.06 -10.26
CA ALA A 121 -3.99 -2.61 -11.59
C ALA A 121 -3.22 -3.33 -12.72
N ILE A 122 -2.36 -4.30 -12.39
CA ILE A 122 -1.60 -5.13 -13.34
C ILE A 122 -2.30 -6.48 -13.51
#